data_AF-A0A2V6JBR3-F1
#
_entry.id   AF-A0A2V6JBR3-F1
#
_cell.length_a   1.000
_cell.length_b   1.000
_cell.length_c   1.000
_cell.angle_alpha   90.00
_cell.angle_beta   90.00
_cell.angle_gamma   90.00
#
_symmetry.space_group_name_H-M   'P 1'
#
loop_
_entity.id
_entity.type
_entity.pdbx_description
1 polymer ?
#
loop_
_entity_poly.entity_id
_entity_poly.type
_entity_poly.pdbx_seq_one_letter_code
_entity_poly.pdbx_strand_id
1 'polypeptide(L)'
;PKPEFLGLRAFSSVAGSAGCQPSVAGSLPATPTSRQAAETNGLAACAPQTVALKTLIPFIDWSPFFHTWELRGRYPAIFDDARFGKQARELFDDAQELLAKIVDQELLQARGVIGFWPANAIGDDVELFTDESRSCRLTTLHFLRQQMRKPQGQFNHCLADYVALQQDYIGGFAVTAGIGADEVAAKFKAEHDDYSAIMLKALADRLAEAFAEYAHKLARDTWGFGRDENLRMEDLIREKYRGIRPAAGYPACPDHAEKRTLFDLLDAEKNAGIKLTESFAMHPGASVSGLYFSHPEAKYFGVGKIGRDQVEAYAGRRGEPIAAVEKRLATNLGYEPRK
;
A
#
# COMPACT_ATOMS: atom_id res chain seq x y z
N PRO A 1 5.52 0.27 19.78
CA PRO A 1 6.50 -0.83 19.94
C PRO A 1 7.56 -0.71 18.85
N LYS A 2 8.76 -1.28 19.06
CA LYS A 2 9.79 -1.32 18.02
C LYS A 2 9.54 -2.51 17.08
N PRO A 3 9.58 -2.34 15.75
CA PRO A 3 9.57 -3.46 14.82
C PRO A 3 10.79 -4.39 14.98
N GLU A 4 10.60 -5.69 14.74
CA GLU A 4 11.70 -6.68 14.79
C GLU A 4 12.84 -6.37 13.81
N PHE A 5 12.56 -5.63 12.74
CA PHE A 5 13.56 -5.19 11.77
C PHE A 5 13.27 -3.77 11.27
N LEU A 6 14.33 -3.10 10.79
CA LEU A 6 14.24 -1.85 10.06
C LEU A 6 14.77 -2.07 8.64
N GLY A 7 14.30 -1.27 7.69
CA GLY A 7 14.59 -1.45 6.26
C GLY A 7 13.53 -2.29 5.56
N LEU A 8 13.91 -2.98 4.49
CA LEU A 8 12.97 -3.58 3.52
C LEU A 8 12.97 -5.11 3.58
N ARG A 9 11.79 -5.71 3.38
CA ARG A 9 11.61 -7.13 3.10
C ARG A 9 10.72 -7.31 1.87
N ALA A 10 11.24 -8.00 0.86
CA ALA A 10 10.52 -8.30 -0.37
C ALA A 10 9.90 -9.71 -0.33
N PHE A 11 8.84 -9.89 -1.11
CA PHE A 11 8.06 -11.12 -1.24
C PHE A 11 7.79 -11.42 -2.71
N SER A 12 7.73 -12.71 -3.06
CA SER A 12 7.46 -13.17 -4.42
C SER A 12 6.73 -14.51 -4.39
N SER A 13 5.74 -14.70 -5.28
CA SER A 13 5.12 -16.01 -5.50
C SER A 13 5.99 -16.95 -6.32
N VAL A 14 6.91 -16.41 -7.11
CA VAL A 14 7.90 -17.19 -7.86
C VAL A 14 9.07 -17.49 -6.93
N ALA A 15 9.41 -18.78 -6.78
CA ALA A 15 10.61 -19.20 -6.06
C ALA A 15 11.87 -18.68 -6.77
N GLY A 16 12.73 -17.96 -6.05
CA GLY A 16 13.91 -17.35 -6.63
C GLY A 16 14.93 -18.40 -7.10
N SER A 17 15.35 -18.31 -8.37
CA SER A 17 16.69 -18.73 -8.77
C SER A 17 17.71 -18.00 -7.90
N ALA A 18 18.45 -18.77 -7.10
CA ALA A 18 19.48 -18.27 -6.21
C ALA A 18 20.53 -17.46 -6.98
N GLY A 19 20.95 -16.35 -6.37
CA GLY A 19 22.02 -15.50 -6.88
C GLY A 19 22.51 -14.51 -5.83
N CYS A 20 23.00 -15.01 -4.70
CA CYS A 20 23.97 -14.24 -3.92
C CYS A 20 25.21 -14.06 -4.80
N GLN A 21 25.40 -12.87 -5.37
CA GLN A 21 26.73 -12.41 -5.72
C GLN A 21 27.11 -11.30 -4.74
N PRO A 22 28.18 -11.47 -3.93
CA PRO A 22 28.80 -10.31 -3.32
C PRO A 22 29.28 -9.40 -4.45
N SER A 23 29.01 -8.11 -4.37
CA SER A 23 29.56 -7.14 -5.31
C SER A 23 31.09 -7.23 -5.25
N VAL A 24 31.69 -7.80 -6.29
CA VAL A 24 33.13 -7.74 -6.49
C VAL A 24 33.48 -6.28 -6.73
N ALA A 25 34.35 -5.73 -5.87
CA ALA A 25 34.92 -4.41 -6.04
C ALA A 25 35.68 -4.35 -7.38
N GLY A 26 35.06 -3.77 -8.41
CA GLY A 26 35.70 -3.45 -9.66
C GLY A 26 36.61 -2.24 -9.49
N SER A 27 37.91 -2.49 -9.44
CA SER A 27 38.97 -1.49 -9.34
C SER A 27 39.00 -0.59 -10.58
N LEU A 28 38.93 0.73 -10.39
CA LEU A 28 39.46 1.72 -11.32
C LEU A 28 40.29 2.75 -10.54
N PRO A 29 41.37 3.29 -11.14
CA PRO A 29 42.53 3.76 -10.40
C PRO A 29 42.32 5.12 -9.74
N ALA A 30 42.89 5.26 -8.55
CA ALA A 30 42.85 6.44 -7.71
C ALA A 30 43.61 7.64 -8.29
N THR A 31 43.10 8.84 -7.98
CA THR A 31 43.95 10.00 -7.62
C THR A 31 43.26 10.79 -6.50
N PRO A 32 44.01 11.31 -5.50
CA PRO A 32 43.43 11.64 -4.21
C PRO A 32 43.19 13.15 -4.07
N THR A 33 42.02 13.57 -3.57
CA THR A 33 41.94 14.56 -2.48
C THR A 33 40.50 14.77 -1.99
N SER A 34 40.36 14.70 -0.67
CA SER A 34 39.28 15.25 0.18
C SER A 34 37.84 14.89 -0.18
N ARG A 35 37.29 13.91 0.55
CA ARG A 35 36.01 13.99 1.28
C ARG A 35 35.82 12.69 2.05
N GLN A 36 35.78 12.77 3.38
CA GLN A 36 35.16 11.74 4.20
C GLN A 36 33.68 11.68 3.79
N ALA A 37 33.35 10.77 2.88
CA ALA A 37 31.98 10.36 2.62
C ALA A 37 31.72 9.15 3.50
N ALA A 38 30.77 9.31 4.42
CA ALA A 38 30.22 8.25 5.23
C ALA A 38 29.80 7.08 4.32
N GLU A 39 30.25 5.87 4.67
CA GLU A 39 29.74 4.63 4.10
C GLU A 39 28.24 4.56 4.37
N THR A 40 27.44 4.85 3.35
CA THR A 40 26.02 4.54 3.35
C THR A 40 25.89 3.02 3.27
N ASN A 41 25.68 2.38 4.42
CA ASN A 41 25.12 1.03 4.48
C ASN A 41 23.73 1.07 3.85
N GLY A 42 23.68 0.98 2.52
CA GLY A 42 22.44 0.70 1.79
C GLY A 42 21.89 -0.60 2.35
N LEU A 43 20.70 -0.53 2.94
CA LEU A 43 19.92 -1.68 3.38
C LEU A 43 19.59 -2.53 2.15
N ALA A 44 20.53 -3.36 1.72
CA ALA A 44 20.35 -4.28 0.62
C ALA A 44 19.24 -5.26 0.99
N ALA A 45 18.15 -5.25 0.23
CA ALA A 45 17.05 -6.18 0.42
C ALA A 45 17.58 -7.63 0.38
N CYS A 46 17.30 -8.41 1.42
CA CYS A 46 17.50 -9.85 1.39
C CYS A 46 16.73 -10.47 0.22
N ALA A 47 17.15 -11.66 -0.22
CA ALA A 47 16.42 -12.42 -1.24
C ALA A 47 14.91 -12.47 -0.91
N PRO A 48 14.01 -12.29 -1.89
CA PRO A 48 12.58 -12.24 -1.63
C PRO A 48 12.08 -13.50 -0.92
N GLN A 49 11.26 -13.33 0.10
CA GLN A 49 10.58 -14.45 0.77
C GLN A 49 9.47 -14.99 -0.12
N THR A 50 9.32 -16.32 -0.16
CA THR A 50 8.29 -16.93 -0.99
C THR A 50 6.91 -16.79 -0.37
N VAL A 51 5.95 -16.24 -1.12
CA VAL A 51 4.53 -16.16 -0.75
C VAL A 51 3.70 -16.71 -1.90
N ALA A 52 3.31 -17.98 -1.80
CA ALA A 52 2.46 -18.61 -2.81
C ALA A 52 1.09 -17.91 -2.91
N LEU A 53 0.52 -17.85 -4.12
CA LEU A 53 -0.81 -17.27 -4.34
C LEU A 53 -1.89 -17.93 -3.47
N LYS A 54 -1.78 -19.25 -3.26
CA LYS A 54 -2.69 -20.01 -2.40
C LYS A 54 -2.76 -19.48 -0.97
N THR A 55 -1.67 -18.91 -0.45
CA THR A 55 -1.61 -18.31 0.89
C THR A 55 -2.51 -17.07 1.01
N LEU A 56 -2.79 -16.40 -0.11
CA LEU A 56 -3.61 -15.19 -0.15
C LEU A 56 -5.11 -15.50 -0.18
N ILE A 57 -5.53 -16.66 -0.70
CA ILE A 57 -6.94 -17.02 -0.86
C ILE A 57 -7.77 -16.83 0.42
N PRO A 58 -7.31 -17.27 1.62
CA PRO A 58 -8.08 -17.08 2.84
C PRO A 58 -8.33 -15.61 3.22
N PHE A 59 -7.52 -14.68 2.71
CA PHE A 59 -7.61 -13.24 2.99
C PHE A 59 -8.52 -12.49 2.02
N ILE A 60 -9.12 -13.16 1.04
CA ILE A 60 -10.02 -12.52 0.06
C ILE A 60 -11.33 -12.09 0.76
N ASP A 61 -11.64 -10.79 0.69
CA ASP A 61 -13.01 -10.31 0.84
C ASP A 61 -13.74 -10.42 -0.50
N TRP A 62 -14.69 -11.35 -0.55
CA TRP A 62 -15.53 -11.61 -1.72
C TRP A 62 -16.67 -10.60 -1.90
N SER A 63 -16.98 -9.76 -0.89
CA SER A 63 -18.09 -8.81 -1.02
C SER A 63 -17.87 -7.81 -2.17
N PRO A 64 -16.68 -7.18 -2.31
CA PRO A 64 -16.46 -6.29 -3.45
C PRO A 64 -16.29 -7.03 -4.78
N PHE A 65 -15.96 -8.33 -4.79
CA PHE A 65 -16.01 -9.13 -6.02
C PHE A 65 -17.42 -9.12 -6.61
N PHE A 66 -18.45 -9.40 -5.80
CA PHE A 66 -19.84 -9.34 -6.25
C PHE A 66 -20.28 -7.94 -6.69
N HIS A 67 -19.79 -6.90 -6.01
CA HIS A 67 -20.08 -5.51 -6.40
C HIS A 67 -19.54 -5.16 -7.79
N THR A 68 -18.38 -5.69 -8.19
CA THR A 68 -17.84 -5.54 -9.55
C THR A 68 -18.78 -6.12 -10.62
N TRP A 69 -19.57 -7.12 -10.25
CA TRP A 69 -20.61 -7.73 -11.09
C TRP A 69 -22.01 -7.18 -10.82
N GLU A 70 -22.11 -6.00 -10.19
CA GLU A 70 -23.35 -5.29 -9.84
C GLU A 70 -24.29 -6.06 -8.90
N LEU A 71 -23.80 -7.14 -8.27
CA LEU A 71 -24.54 -7.93 -7.29
C LEU A 71 -24.31 -7.33 -5.89
N ARG A 72 -25.27 -6.53 -5.43
CA ARG A 72 -25.20 -5.88 -4.11
C ARG A 72 -25.51 -6.86 -3.00
N GLY A 73 -24.54 -7.11 -2.13
CA GLY A 73 -24.72 -7.97 -0.98
C GLY A 73 -23.39 -8.27 -0.30
N ARG A 74 -23.48 -8.82 0.91
CA ARG A 74 -22.30 -9.21 1.70
C ARG A 74 -22.06 -10.70 1.55
N TYR A 75 -20.81 -11.12 1.30
CA TYR A 75 -20.46 -12.53 1.37
C TYR A 75 -20.40 -13.03 2.83
N PRO A 76 -20.89 -14.25 3.15
CA PRO A 76 -21.57 -15.20 2.26
C PRO A 76 -23.10 -14.99 2.17
N ALA A 77 -23.68 -14.06 2.92
CA ALA A 77 -25.13 -13.82 3.01
C ALA A 77 -25.82 -13.52 1.66
N ILE A 78 -25.09 -13.00 0.67
CA ILE A 78 -25.59 -12.76 -0.69
C ILE A 78 -26.12 -14.02 -1.36
N PHE A 79 -25.62 -15.20 -0.99
CA PHE A 79 -26.10 -16.46 -1.52
C PHE A 79 -27.56 -16.75 -1.12
N ASP A 80 -28.04 -16.24 0.01
CA ASP A 80 -29.41 -16.47 0.45
C ASP A 80 -30.37 -15.36 -0.01
N ASP A 81 -29.88 -14.39 -0.80
CA ASP A 81 -30.71 -13.32 -1.35
C ASP A 81 -31.72 -13.88 -2.38
N ALA A 82 -33.00 -13.53 -2.21
CA ALA A 82 -34.08 -14.05 -3.04
C ALA A 82 -33.99 -13.63 -4.52
N ARG A 83 -33.30 -12.52 -4.83
CA ARG A 83 -33.16 -11.99 -6.20
C ARG A 83 -31.85 -12.40 -6.85
N PHE A 84 -30.76 -12.36 -6.09
CA PHE A 84 -29.40 -12.51 -6.62
C PHE A 84 -28.71 -13.82 -6.22
N GLY A 85 -29.24 -14.57 -5.25
CA GLY A 85 -28.53 -15.68 -4.63
C GLY A 85 -28.18 -16.83 -5.58
N LYS A 86 -29.00 -17.08 -6.61
CA LYS A 86 -28.68 -18.09 -7.64
C LYS A 86 -27.51 -17.64 -8.51
N GLN A 87 -27.61 -16.44 -9.08
CA GLN A 87 -26.58 -15.86 -9.94
C GLN A 87 -25.26 -15.65 -9.18
N ALA A 88 -25.33 -15.26 -7.90
CA ALA A 88 -24.16 -15.10 -7.05
C ALA A 88 -23.44 -16.44 -6.83
N ARG A 89 -24.16 -17.56 -6.69
CA ARG A 89 -23.56 -18.89 -6.59
C ARG A 89 -22.89 -19.31 -7.88
N GLU A 90 -23.58 -19.20 -9.02
CA GLU A 90 -23.03 -19.53 -10.34
C GLU A 90 -21.76 -18.72 -10.63
N LEU A 91 -21.81 -17.40 -10.42
CA LEU A 91 -20.66 -16.52 -10.59
C LEU A 91 -19.49 -16.87 -9.65
N PHE A 92 -19.80 -17.25 -8.40
CA PHE A 92 -18.79 -17.65 -7.44
C PHE A 92 -18.13 -18.97 -7.82
N ASP A 93 -18.90 -19.94 -8.31
CA ASP A 93 -18.38 -21.23 -8.77
C ASP A 93 -17.42 -21.03 -9.96
N ASP A 94 -17.79 -20.22 -10.95
CA ASP A 94 -16.91 -19.84 -12.07
C ASP A 94 -15.63 -19.15 -11.58
N ALA A 95 -15.76 -18.26 -10.59
CA ALA A 95 -14.63 -17.57 -9.98
C ALA A 95 -13.70 -18.54 -9.23
N GLN A 96 -14.23 -19.55 -8.55
CA GLN A 96 -13.44 -20.58 -7.89
C GLN A 96 -12.69 -21.45 -8.90
N GLU A 97 -13.33 -21.83 -10.01
CA GLU A 97 -12.68 -22.61 -11.07
C GLU A 97 -11.51 -21.84 -11.70
N LEU A 98 -11.75 -20.57 -12.09
CA LEU A 98 -10.68 -19.75 -12.65
C LEU A 98 -9.60 -19.43 -11.63
N LEU A 99 -9.94 -19.21 -10.35
CA LEU A 99 -8.97 -19.01 -9.28
C LEU A 99 -8.09 -20.25 -9.08
N ALA A 100 -8.66 -21.45 -9.09
CA ALA A 100 -7.90 -22.69 -9.04
C ALA A 100 -6.92 -22.78 -10.22
N LYS A 101 -7.40 -22.49 -11.44
CA LYS A 101 -6.54 -22.45 -12.64
C LYS A 101 -5.41 -21.42 -12.53
N ILE A 102 -5.69 -20.22 -12.00
CA ILE A 102 -4.68 -19.17 -11.77
C ILE A 102 -3.57 -19.68 -10.86
N VAL A 103 -3.93 -20.38 -9.78
CA VAL A 103 -2.96 -20.90 -8.81
C VAL A 103 -2.20 -22.10 -9.35
N ASP A 104 -2.90 -23.08 -9.91
CA ASP A 104 -2.30 -24.34 -10.36
C ASP A 104 -1.39 -24.16 -11.58
N GLN A 105 -1.71 -23.20 -12.44
CA GLN A 105 -0.93 -22.91 -13.66
C GLN A 105 -0.04 -21.67 -13.52
N GLU A 106 0.01 -21.06 -12.33
CA GLU A 106 0.78 -19.84 -12.04
C GLU A 106 0.54 -18.72 -13.08
N LEU A 107 -0.73 -18.55 -13.50
CA LEU A 107 -1.09 -17.58 -14.54
C LEU A 107 -0.79 -16.14 -14.13
N LEU A 108 -0.81 -15.88 -12.82
CA LEU A 108 -0.49 -14.61 -12.22
C LEU A 108 0.70 -14.76 -11.28
N GLN A 109 1.43 -13.66 -11.07
CA GLN A 109 2.47 -13.60 -10.05
C GLN A 109 2.13 -12.52 -9.03
N ALA A 110 2.39 -12.83 -7.76
CA ALA A 110 2.30 -11.88 -6.67
C ALA A 110 3.69 -11.45 -6.24
N ARG A 111 3.89 -10.14 -6.09
CA ARG A 111 5.12 -9.56 -5.56
C ARG A 111 4.79 -8.43 -4.60
N GLY A 112 5.62 -8.26 -3.59
CA GLY A 112 5.38 -7.27 -2.57
C GLY A 112 6.63 -6.85 -1.85
N VAL A 113 6.55 -5.72 -1.17
CA VAL A 113 7.60 -5.23 -0.29
C VAL A 113 6.94 -4.54 0.90
N ILE A 114 7.47 -4.82 2.09
CA ILE A 114 7.16 -4.07 3.31
C ILE A 114 8.44 -3.43 3.84
N GLY A 115 8.31 -2.29 4.50
CA GLY A 115 9.42 -1.62 5.16
C GLY A 115 9.02 -0.95 6.46
N PHE A 116 10.02 -0.76 7.34
CA PHE A 116 9.88 -0.03 8.59
C PHE A 116 11.05 0.94 8.78
N TRP A 117 10.73 2.14 9.27
CA TRP A 117 11.71 3.18 9.53
C TRP A 117 11.47 3.83 10.89
N PRO A 118 12.53 4.23 11.60
CA PRO A 118 12.42 5.17 12.70
C PRO A 118 11.79 6.45 12.20
N ALA A 119 10.76 6.94 12.90
CA ALA A 119 9.99 8.10 12.50
C ALA A 119 9.62 9.01 13.69
N ASN A 120 9.54 10.32 13.44
CA ASN A 120 9.04 11.31 14.40
C ASN A 120 8.05 12.25 13.70
N ALA A 121 6.97 12.62 14.37
CA ALA A 121 6.09 13.68 13.88
C ALA A 121 6.75 15.06 14.03
N ILE A 122 6.55 15.92 13.01
CA ILE A 122 6.91 17.34 13.02
C ILE A 122 5.77 18.16 12.40
N GLY A 123 4.99 18.83 13.25
CA GLY A 123 3.78 19.52 12.81
C GLY A 123 2.77 18.54 12.21
N ASP A 124 2.46 18.71 10.92
CA ASP A 124 1.53 17.83 10.18
C ASP A 124 2.27 16.78 9.32
N ASP A 125 3.59 16.67 9.44
CA ASP A 125 4.42 15.77 8.65
C ASP A 125 5.12 14.75 9.55
N VAL A 126 5.74 13.74 8.94
CA VAL A 126 6.51 12.71 9.65
C VAL A 126 7.89 12.57 9.01
N GLU A 127 8.95 12.81 9.78
CA GLU A 127 10.33 12.60 9.36
C GLU A 127 10.73 11.15 9.57
N LEU A 128 11.37 10.56 8.56
CA LEU A 128 11.94 9.23 8.61
C LEU A 128 13.46 9.33 8.69
N PHE A 129 14.08 8.41 9.41
CA PHE A 129 15.52 8.40 9.62
C PHE A 129 16.16 7.13 9.04
N THR A 130 17.46 7.21 8.74
CA THR A 130 18.23 6.09 8.19
C THR A 130 18.37 4.93 9.17
N ASP A 131 18.40 5.24 10.46
CA ASP A 131 18.64 4.30 11.56
C ASP A 131 18.18 4.87 12.91
N GLU A 132 18.33 4.08 13.96
CA GLU A 132 17.87 4.39 15.31
C GLU A 132 18.56 5.60 15.95
N SER A 133 19.74 6.03 15.45
CA SER A 133 20.40 7.23 15.96
C SER A 133 19.60 8.49 15.65
N ARG A 134 18.75 8.45 14.61
CA ARG A 134 17.95 9.59 14.12
C ARG A 134 18.81 10.83 13.82
N SER A 135 20.07 10.61 13.48
CA SER A 135 21.03 11.68 13.14
C SER A 135 20.94 12.13 11.70
N CYS A 136 20.54 11.23 10.79
CA CYS A 136 20.39 11.51 9.37
C CYS A 136 18.92 11.30 8.96
N ARG A 137 18.29 12.38 8.49
CA ARG A 137 16.94 12.32 7.92
C ARG A 137 16.99 11.67 6.54
N LEU A 138 16.20 10.62 6.37
CA LEU A 138 16.03 9.89 5.12
C LEU A 138 15.07 10.64 4.18
N THR A 139 13.87 10.96 4.66
CA THR A 139 12.86 11.74 3.91
C THR A 139 11.78 12.25 4.87
N THR A 140 10.78 12.96 4.33
CA THR A 140 9.59 13.42 5.04
C THR A 140 8.34 12.94 4.31
N LEU A 141 7.38 12.42 5.06
CA LEU A 141 6.03 12.13 4.59
C LEU A 141 5.12 13.29 4.97
N HIS A 142 4.30 13.76 4.03
CA HIS A 142 3.51 14.96 4.20
C HIS A 142 2.02 14.63 4.32
N PHE A 143 1.36 15.19 5.33
CA PHE A 143 -0.07 14.95 5.54
C PHE A 143 -0.88 16.24 5.62
N LEU A 144 -2.17 16.09 5.31
CA LEU A 144 -3.16 17.15 5.41
C LEU A 144 -3.96 16.99 6.70
N ARG A 145 -4.40 18.13 7.26
CA ARG A 145 -5.21 18.21 8.46
C ARG A 145 -6.64 18.63 8.11
N GLN A 146 -7.62 18.04 8.78
CA GLN A 146 -9.01 18.51 8.72
C GLN A 146 -9.09 20.00 9.09
N GLN A 147 -9.88 20.79 8.36
CA GLN A 147 -10.02 22.23 8.63
C GLN A 147 -11.48 22.66 8.89
N MET A 148 -12.38 21.68 9.02
CA MET A 148 -13.78 21.91 9.36
C MET A 148 -13.96 22.23 10.84
N ARG A 149 -14.98 23.02 11.18
CA ARG A 149 -15.33 23.28 12.59
C ARG A 149 -15.83 21.98 13.23
N LYS A 150 -15.20 21.58 14.33
CA LYS A 150 -15.58 20.40 15.11
C LYS A 150 -16.45 20.79 16.31
N PRO A 151 -17.36 19.90 16.75
CA PRO A 151 -18.00 20.03 18.05
C PRO A 151 -16.98 20.04 19.19
N GLN A 152 -17.38 20.53 20.36
CA GLN A 152 -16.53 20.53 21.55
C GLN A 152 -16.07 19.10 21.89
N GLY A 153 -14.78 18.94 22.20
CA GLY A 153 -14.18 17.63 22.51
C GLY A 153 -13.76 16.81 21.29
N GLN A 154 -14.02 17.29 20.06
CA GLN A 154 -13.46 16.70 18.85
C GLN A 154 -12.34 17.58 18.28
N PHE A 155 -11.34 16.92 17.72
CA PHE A 155 -10.17 17.57 17.15
C PHE A 155 -10.12 17.38 15.63
N ASN A 156 -9.37 18.25 14.98
CA ASN A 156 -9.09 18.14 13.55
C ASN A 156 -7.94 17.16 13.34
N HIS A 157 -8.27 16.00 12.78
CA HIS A 157 -7.32 14.91 12.60
C HIS A 157 -6.31 15.17 11.47
N CYS A 158 -5.06 14.76 11.71
CA CYS A 158 -3.99 14.58 10.74
C CYS A 158 -3.37 13.19 10.98
N LEU A 159 -2.87 12.51 9.93
CA LEU A 159 -2.22 11.21 10.09
C LEU A 159 -0.93 11.30 10.91
N ALA A 160 -0.22 12.43 10.84
CA ALA A 160 0.97 12.68 11.65
C ALA A 160 0.68 12.64 13.17
N ASP A 161 -0.56 12.89 13.59
CA ASP A 161 -0.95 12.86 15.01
C ASP A 161 -0.80 11.46 15.63
N TYR A 162 -0.75 10.41 14.80
CA TYR A 162 -0.59 9.02 15.23
C TYR A 162 0.87 8.56 15.29
N VAL A 163 1.83 9.49 15.17
CA VAL A 163 3.26 9.23 15.31
C VAL A 163 3.80 10.12 16.42
N ALA A 164 4.56 9.56 17.36
CA ALA A 164 5.09 10.33 18.46
C ALA A 164 6.12 11.37 18.00
N LEU A 165 6.26 12.45 18.77
CA LEU A 165 7.26 13.50 18.50
C LEU A 165 8.70 12.99 18.63
N GLN A 166 8.91 11.89 19.36
CA GLN A 166 10.20 11.26 19.56
C GLN A 166 10.04 9.74 19.66
N GLN A 167 11.01 9.00 19.11
CA GLN A 167 11.15 7.55 19.28
C GLN A 167 9.94 6.71 18.83
N ASP A 168 9.38 7.02 17.65
CA ASP A 168 8.36 6.18 17.02
C ASP A 168 8.85 5.54 15.71
N TYR A 169 7.96 4.82 15.05
CA TYR A 169 8.20 4.13 13.80
C TYR A 169 7.02 4.30 12.85
N ILE A 170 7.31 4.27 11.55
CA ILE A 170 6.29 4.14 10.52
C ILE A 170 6.65 2.96 9.62
N GLY A 171 5.62 2.27 9.14
CA GLY A 171 5.80 1.23 8.13
C GLY A 171 5.24 1.66 6.78
N GLY A 172 5.56 0.89 5.75
CA GLY A 172 5.02 1.09 4.41
C GLY A 172 5.01 -0.21 3.63
N PHE A 173 4.15 -0.28 2.61
CA PHE A 173 4.08 -1.44 1.74
C PHE A 173 3.67 -1.08 0.31
N ALA A 174 4.04 -1.96 -0.62
CA ALA A 174 3.51 -2.01 -1.97
C ALA A 174 3.41 -3.47 -2.38
N VAL A 175 2.23 -3.91 -2.80
CA VAL A 175 1.93 -5.30 -3.17
C VAL A 175 1.13 -5.35 -4.47
N THR A 176 1.34 -6.40 -5.24
CA THR A 176 0.55 -6.70 -6.45
C THR A 176 0.34 -8.21 -6.55
N ALA A 177 -0.80 -8.59 -7.12
CA ALA A 177 -1.07 -9.93 -7.62
C ALA A 177 -1.45 -9.90 -9.12
N GLY A 178 -1.14 -8.79 -9.80
CA GLY A 178 -1.58 -8.51 -11.16
C GLY A 178 -0.51 -8.73 -12.23
N ILE A 179 0.68 -9.22 -11.89
CA ILE A 179 1.72 -9.50 -12.88
C ILE A 179 1.25 -10.68 -13.73
N GLY A 180 1.16 -10.50 -15.06
CA GLY A 180 0.58 -11.47 -15.99
C GLY A 180 -0.91 -11.24 -16.30
N ALA A 181 -1.61 -10.39 -15.54
CA ALA A 181 -3.06 -10.24 -15.66
C ALA A 181 -3.47 -9.61 -17.00
N ASP A 182 -2.73 -8.62 -17.50
CA ASP A 182 -3.05 -7.98 -18.77
C ASP A 182 -2.77 -8.92 -19.96
N GLU A 183 -1.69 -9.69 -19.89
CA GLU A 183 -1.32 -10.66 -20.91
C GLU A 183 -2.33 -11.81 -20.99
N VAL A 184 -2.74 -12.37 -19.85
CA VAL A 184 -3.71 -13.47 -19.83
C VAL A 184 -5.12 -12.96 -20.17
N ALA A 185 -5.51 -11.76 -19.72
CA ALA A 185 -6.78 -11.15 -20.13
C ALA A 185 -6.82 -10.88 -21.64
N ALA A 186 -5.72 -10.45 -22.24
CA ALA A 186 -5.63 -10.24 -23.69
C ALA A 186 -5.78 -11.55 -24.48
N LYS A 187 -5.26 -12.68 -23.97
CA LYS A 187 -5.48 -14.01 -24.57
C LYS A 187 -6.95 -14.41 -24.57
N PHE A 188 -7.63 -14.29 -23.42
CA PHE A 188 -9.07 -14.55 -23.35
C PHE A 188 -9.88 -13.72 -24.34
N LYS A 189 -9.57 -12.42 -24.47
CA LYS A 189 -10.23 -11.54 -25.46
C LYS A 189 -9.96 -11.95 -26.90
N ALA A 190 -8.73 -12.39 -27.21
CA ALA A 190 -8.39 -12.87 -28.55
C ALA A 190 -9.15 -14.17 -28.91
N GLU A 191 -9.56 -14.93 -27.90
CA GLU A 191 -10.40 -16.13 -28.00
C GLU A 191 -11.91 -15.83 -27.91
N HIS A 192 -12.30 -14.54 -27.94
CA HIS A 192 -13.67 -14.05 -27.78
C HIS A 192 -14.33 -14.40 -26.43
N ASP A 193 -13.52 -14.63 -25.39
CA ASP A 193 -13.96 -14.88 -24.02
C ASP A 193 -13.79 -13.62 -23.16
N ASP A 194 -14.64 -12.62 -23.42
CA ASP A 194 -14.65 -11.37 -22.63
C ASP A 194 -15.01 -11.62 -21.15
N TYR A 195 -15.81 -12.67 -20.88
CA TYR A 195 -16.23 -13.04 -19.53
C TYR A 195 -15.04 -13.46 -18.68
N SER A 196 -14.22 -14.41 -19.14
CA SER A 196 -13.03 -14.84 -18.41
C SER A 196 -11.99 -13.73 -18.30
N ALA A 197 -11.90 -12.83 -19.28
CA ALA A 197 -11.02 -11.67 -19.19
C ALA A 197 -11.43 -10.71 -18.05
N ILE A 198 -12.73 -10.45 -17.88
CA ILE A 198 -13.27 -9.63 -16.78
C ILE A 198 -13.10 -10.36 -15.45
N MET A 199 -13.44 -11.65 -15.41
CA MET A 199 -13.30 -12.50 -14.23
C MET A 199 -11.86 -12.54 -13.73
N LEU A 200 -10.89 -12.75 -14.62
CA LEU A 200 -9.47 -12.75 -14.30
C LEU A 200 -9.04 -11.43 -13.66
N LYS A 201 -9.44 -10.28 -14.22
CA LYS A 201 -9.09 -8.97 -13.68
C LYS A 201 -9.73 -8.73 -12.32
N ALA A 202 -10.98 -9.16 -12.12
CA ALA A 202 -11.64 -9.11 -10.82
C ALA A 202 -10.93 -9.99 -9.78
N LEU A 203 -10.52 -11.20 -10.15
CA LEU A 203 -9.77 -12.10 -9.27
C LEU A 203 -8.36 -11.57 -8.95
N ALA A 204 -7.66 -10.98 -9.92
CA ALA A 204 -6.36 -10.36 -9.69
C ALA A 204 -6.48 -9.21 -8.66
N ASP A 205 -7.50 -8.38 -8.79
CA ASP A 205 -7.80 -7.30 -7.84
C ASP A 205 -8.11 -7.85 -6.44
N ARG A 206 -8.93 -8.91 -6.33
CA ARG A 206 -9.19 -9.60 -5.05
C ARG A 206 -7.92 -10.17 -4.43
N LEU A 207 -7.03 -10.75 -5.22
CA LEU A 207 -5.75 -11.28 -4.75
C LEU A 207 -4.80 -10.17 -4.29
N ALA A 208 -4.80 -9.01 -4.95
CA ALA A 208 -3.98 -7.87 -4.55
C ALA A 208 -4.44 -7.28 -3.20
N GLU A 209 -5.75 -7.15 -3.00
CA GLU A 209 -6.33 -6.73 -1.72
C GLU A 209 -6.08 -7.77 -0.61
N ALA A 210 -6.23 -9.06 -0.93
CA ALA A 210 -5.89 -10.14 -0.01
C ALA A 210 -4.41 -10.12 0.38
N PHE A 211 -3.52 -9.75 -0.57
CA PHE A 211 -2.10 -9.56 -0.27
C PHE A 211 -1.87 -8.34 0.62
N ALA A 212 -2.60 -7.24 0.44
CA ALA A 212 -2.50 -6.09 1.32
C ALA A 212 -2.90 -6.46 2.77
N GLU A 213 -3.96 -7.26 2.93
CA GLU A 213 -4.40 -7.76 4.24
C GLU A 213 -3.40 -8.72 4.88
N TYR A 214 -2.87 -9.68 4.10
CA TYR A 214 -1.80 -10.58 4.54
C TYR A 214 -0.53 -9.81 4.94
N ALA A 215 -0.08 -8.88 4.11
CA ALA A 215 1.08 -8.04 4.38
C ALA A 215 0.87 -7.17 5.63
N HIS A 216 -0.34 -6.65 5.84
CA HIS A 216 -0.67 -5.92 7.06
C HIS A 216 -0.62 -6.82 8.29
N LYS A 217 -1.20 -8.03 8.23
CA LYS A 217 -1.09 -8.99 9.34
C LYS A 217 0.38 -9.27 9.68
N LEU A 218 1.19 -9.57 8.67
CA LEU A 218 2.63 -9.80 8.83
C LEU A 218 3.32 -8.57 9.43
N ALA A 219 2.97 -7.37 8.97
CA ALA A 219 3.52 -6.13 9.49
C ALA A 219 3.17 -5.95 10.98
N ARG A 220 1.92 -6.18 11.40
CA ARG A 220 1.51 -6.10 12.82
C ARG A 220 2.22 -7.13 13.69
N ASP A 221 2.33 -8.38 13.21
CA ASP A 221 3.05 -9.45 13.91
C ASP A 221 4.53 -9.09 14.08
N THR A 222 5.16 -8.60 13.01
CA THR A 222 6.58 -8.22 12.99
C THR A 222 6.85 -6.94 13.79
N TRP A 223 5.84 -6.08 13.93
CA TRP A 223 5.87 -4.91 14.79
C TRP A 223 5.54 -5.24 16.25
N GLY A 224 5.20 -6.49 16.53
CA GLY A 224 5.00 -7.04 17.87
C GLY A 224 3.61 -6.81 18.47
N PHE A 225 2.84 -5.81 18.02
CA PHE A 225 1.51 -5.56 18.58
C PHE A 225 0.39 -6.45 17.99
N GLY A 226 0.66 -7.12 16.86
CA GLY A 226 -0.29 -8.03 16.21
C GLY A 226 -0.30 -9.46 16.75
N ARG A 227 0.75 -9.87 17.47
CA ARG A 227 1.01 -11.28 17.79
C ARG A 227 -0.04 -11.92 18.70
N ASP A 228 -0.62 -11.12 19.59
CA ASP A 228 -1.56 -11.58 20.62
C ASP A 228 -3.03 -11.21 20.31
N GLU A 229 -3.34 -10.73 19.10
CA GLU A 229 -4.69 -10.23 18.74
C GLU A 229 -5.74 -11.36 18.65
N ASN A 230 -5.33 -12.63 18.45
CA ASN A 230 -6.21 -13.82 18.36
C ASN A 230 -7.45 -13.64 17.45
N LEU A 231 -7.29 -12.89 16.34
CA LEU A 231 -8.39 -12.56 15.43
C LEU A 231 -8.70 -13.71 14.47
N ARG A 232 -9.99 -13.97 14.27
CA ARG A 232 -10.46 -14.85 13.19
C ARG A 232 -10.36 -14.11 11.86
N MET A 233 -10.35 -14.84 10.75
CA MET A 233 -10.26 -14.23 9.41
C MET A 233 -11.39 -13.22 9.14
N GLU A 234 -12.61 -13.52 9.58
CA GLU A 234 -13.74 -12.59 9.50
C GLU A 234 -13.51 -11.27 10.25
N ASP A 235 -12.76 -11.32 11.35
CA ASP A 235 -12.44 -10.16 12.17
C ASP A 235 -11.32 -9.34 11.50
N LEU A 236 -10.37 -9.98 10.81
CA LEU A 236 -9.38 -9.32 9.95
C LEU A 236 -10.04 -8.58 8.79
N ILE A 237 -10.92 -9.24 8.03
CA ILE A 237 -11.66 -8.62 6.91
C ILE A 237 -12.53 -7.44 7.39
N ARG A 238 -13.00 -7.49 8.65
CA ARG A 238 -13.74 -6.39 9.29
C ARG A 238 -12.85 -5.35 9.96
N GLU A 239 -11.53 -5.43 9.75
CA GLU A 239 -10.53 -4.51 10.28
C GLU A 239 -10.58 -4.34 11.80
N LYS A 240 -10.92 -5.41 12.56
CA LYS A 240 -11.02 -5.38 14.03
C LYS A 240 -9.66 -5.46 14.75
N TYR A 241 -8.58 -5.15 14.07
CA TYR A 241 -7.24 -5.09 14.63
C TYR A 241 -6.86 -3.67 15.05
N ARG A 242 -5.80 -3.57 15.84
CA ARG A 242 -5.14 -2.31 16.12
C ARG A 242 -4.38 -1.81 14.88
N GLY A 243 -4.33 -0.49 14.70
CA GLY A 243 -3.55 0.17 13.65
C GLY A 243 -4.28 0.25 12.30
N ILE A 244 -3.73 1.06 11.40
CA ILE A 244 -4.33 1.35 10.09
C ILE A 244 -3.28 1.28 8.97
N ARG A 245 -3.75 1.11 7.73
CA ARG A 245 -2.90 1.03 6.53
C ARG A 245 -3.26 2.05 5.42
N PRO A 246 -3.37 3.36 5.73
CA PRO A 246 -3.88 4.35 4.78
C PRO A 246 -3.06 4.42 3.48
N ALA A 247 -3.78 4.47 2.36
CA ALA A 247 -3.24 4.50 1.01
C ALA A 247 -3.43 5.88 0.36
N ALA A 248 -2.38 6.41 -0.26
CA ALA A 248 -2.42 7.73 -0.88
C ALA A 248 -3.42 7.80 -2.06
N GLY A 249 -4.38 8.71 -1.94
CA GLY A 249 -5.59 8.80 -2.77
C GLY A 249 -6.89 8.57 -2.00
N TYR A 250 -6.81 7.90 -0.84
CA TYR A 250 -7.98 7.69 0.01
C TYR A 250 -8.27 8.94 0.86
N PRO A 251 -9.48 9.06 1.45
CA PRO A 251 -9.91 10.28 2.13
C PRO A 251 -8.98 10.79 3.25
N ALA A 252 -8.21 9.92 3.91
CA ALA A 252 -7.28 10.28 4.98
C ALA A 252 -5.97 10.91 4.48
N CYS A 253 -5.58 10.60 3.24
CA CYS A 253 -4.39 11.10 2.56
C CYS A 253 -4.68 11.22 1.06
N PRO A 254 -5.52 12.21 0.65
CA PRO A 254 -6.07 12.27 -0.70
C PRO A 254 -5.04 12.62 -1.78
N ASP A 255 -3.86 13.10 -1.39
CA ASP A 255 -2.80 13.43 -2.33
C ASP A 255 -2.12 12.16 -2.88
N HIS A 256 -2.39 11.83 -4.14
CA HIS A 256 -1.75 10.71 -4.82
C HIS A 256 -0.24 10.87 -5.03
N ALA A 257 0.32 12.08 -4.98
CA ALA A 257 1.76 12.31 -5.18
C ALA A 257 2.62 11.66 -4.08
N GLU A 258 2.06 11.44 -2.88
CA GLU A 258 2.74 10.72 -1.80
C GLU A 258 3.09 9.26 -2.16
N LYS A 259 2.46 8.68 -3.18
CA LYS A 259 2.88 7.37 -3.72
C LYS A 259 4.32 7.40 -4.22
N ARG A 260 4.80 8.51 -4.79
CA ARG A 260 6.18 8.60 -5.27
C ARG A 260 7.17 8.43 -4.12
N THR A 261 7.01 9.21 -3.05
CA THR A 261 7.85 9.13 -1.85
C THR A 261 7.85 7.71 -1.27
N LEU A 262 6.68 7.06 -1.18
CA LEU A 262 6.57 5.69 -0.71
C LEU A 262 7.25 4.67 -1.65
N PHE A 263 7.11 4.84 -2.96
CA PHE A 263 7.72 3.94 -3.95
C PHE A 263 9.25 4.04 -3.92
N ASP A 264 9.78 5.25 -3.77
CA ASP A 264 11.22 5.50 -3.68
C ASP A 264 11.78 4.90 -2.38
N LEU A 265 11.07 5.05 -1.25
CA LEU A 265 11.43 4.42 0.03
C LEU A 265 11.48 2.90 -0.04
N LEU A 266 10.54 2.29 -0.75
CA LEU A 266 10.39 0.85 -0.85
C LEU A 266 11.20 0.22 -1.99
N ASP A 267 11.80 1.03 -2.86
CA ASP A 267 12.34 0.60 -4.16
C ASP A 267 11.32 -0.31 -4.87
N ALA A 268 10.06 0.15 -4.92
CA ALA A 268 8.89 -0.67 -5.22
C ALA A 268 8.88 -1.23 -6.66
N GLU A 269 9.42 -0.48 -7.61
CA GLU A 269 9.58 -0.95 -9.00
C GLU A 269 10.49 -2.19 -9.06
N LYS A 270 11.62 -2.18 -8.34
CA LYS A 270 12.54 -3.31 -8.28
C LYS A 270 11.99 -4.45 -7.44
N ASN A 271 11.49 -4.15 -6.25
CA ASN A 271 11.15 -5.16 -5.25
C ASN A 271 9.78 -5.80 -5.49
N ALA A 272 8.78 -5.02 -5.91
CA ALA A 272 7.42 -5.47 -6.16
C ALA A 272 7.04 -5.51 -7.65
N GLY A 273 7.83 -4.92 -8.56
CA GLY A 273 7.49 -4.89 -9.98
C GLY A 273 6.37 -3.91 -10.34
N ILE A 274 6.03 -2.99 -9.42
CA ILE A 274 4.90 -2.06 -9.57
C ILE A 274 5.45 -0.72 -10.04
N LYS A 275 4.89 -0.18 -11.11
CA LYS A 275 5.24 1.13 -11.68
C LYS A 275 4.19 2.17 -11.35
N LEU A 276 4.59 3.44 -11.30
CA LEU A 276 3.67 4.58 -11.24
C LEU A 276 3.58 5.26 -12.61
N THR A 277 2.36 5.52 -13.06
CA THR A 277 2.11 6.39 -14.21
C THR A 277 2.35 7.86 -13.86
N GLU A 278 2.30 8.74 -14.85
CA GLU A 278 2.38 10.20 -14.64
C GLU A 278 1.27 10.75 -13.73
N SER A 279 0.10 10.09 -13.71
CA SER A 279 -1.01 10.41 -12.80
C SER A 279 -0.91 9.71 -11.45
N PHE A 280 0.23 9.07 -11.16
CA PHE A 280 0.48 8.23 -9.99
C PHE A 280 -0.41 6.99 -9.90
N ALA A 281 -1.11 6.56 -10.96
CA ALA A 281 -1.79 5.27 -10.95
C ALA A 281 -0.76 4.14 -10.90
N MET A 282 -1.09 3.04 -10.23
CA MET A 282 -0.20 1.87 -10.13
C MET A 282 -0.44 0.91 -11.29
N HIS A 283 0.64 0.33 -11.80
CA HIS A 283 0.60 -0.73 -12.80
C HIS A 283 1.51 -1.89 -12.35
N PRO A 284 1.04 -3.15 -12.29
CA PRO A 284 -0.29 -3.63 -12.72
C PRO A 284 -1.46 -3.00 -11.96
N GLY A 285 -2.65 -2.95 -12.57
CA GLY A 285 -3.82 -2.30 -11.96
C GLY A 285 -4.24 -2.95 -10.63
N ALA A 286 -4.10 -4.27 -10.52
CA ALA A 286 -4.28 -5.01 -9.28
C ALA A 286 -3.06 -4.84 -8.35
N SER A 287 -2.92 -3.65 -7.79
CA SER A 287 -1.85 -3.27 -6.87
C SER A 287 -2.39 -2.40 -5.74
N VAL A 288 -1.80 -2.54 -4.55
CA VAL A 288 -2.13 -1.76 -3.37
C VAL A 288 -0.84 -1.27 -2.72
N SER A 289 -0.81 0.00 -2.32
CA SER A 289 0.30 0.56 -1.55
C SER A 289 -0.23 1.49 -0.45
N GLY A 290 0.51 1.59 0.64
CA GLY A 290 0.13 2.43 1.75
C GLY A 290 1.16 2.46 2.87
N LEU A 291 0.84 3.22 3.90
CA LEU A 291 1.64 3.36 5.11
C LEU A 291 1.02 2.56 6.25
N TYR A 292 1.82 2.09 7.20
CA TYR A 292 1.35 1.41 8.41
C TYR A 292 1.52 2.31 9.63
N PHE A 293 0.45 2.46 10.40
CA PHE A 293 0.43 3.18 11.67
C PHE A 293 0.07 2.24 12.81
N SER A 294 0.88 2.25 13.89
CA SER A 294 0.72 1.32 15.02
C SER A 294 -0.03 1.90 16.22
N HIS A 295 -0.35 3.20 16.22
CA HIS A 295 -1.01 3.84 17.36
C HIS A 295 -2.39 3.19 17.62
N PRO A 296 -2.74 2.86 18.89
CA PRO A 296 -3.98 2.14 19.21
C PRO A 296 -5.25 2.93 18.85
N GLU A 297 -5.17 4.26 18.83
CA GLU A 297 -6.29 5.14 18.46
C GLU A 297 -6.24 5.60 16.99
N ALA A 298 -5.31 5.07 16.19
CA ALA A 298 -5.26 5.39 14.77
C ALA A 298 -6.53 4.89 14.08
N LYS A 299 -7.15 5.75 13.30
CA LYS A 299 -8.41 5.47 12.59
C LYS A 299 -8.43 6.18 11.25
N TYR A 300 -9.18 5.63 10.31
CA TYR A 300 -9.47 6.32 9.05
C TYR A 300 -10.40 7.52 9.27
N PHE A 301 -10.15 8.59 8.54
CA PHE A 301 -10.96 9.80 8.51
C PHE A 301 -10.90 10.43 7.11
N GLY A 302 -11.84 11.30 6.79
CA GLY A 302 -11.74 12.14 5.59
C GLY A 302 -11.15 13.50 5.94
N VAL A 303 -10.08 13.93 5.25
CA VAL A 303 -9.53 15.29 5.39
C VAL A 303 -10.60 16.35 5.09
N GLY A 304 -11.43 16.08 4.07
CA GLY A 304 -12.51 16.99 3.67
C GLY A 304 -11.98 18.22 2.95
N LYS A 305 -12.66 19.35 3.13
CA LYS A 305 -12.30 20.62 2.50
C LYS A 305 -11.20 21.35 3.28
N ILE A 306 -10.18 21.82 2.58
CA ILE A 306 -9.03 22.57 3.12
C ILE A 306 -9.00 24.00 2.60
N GLY A 307 -8.49 24.91 3.43
CA GLY A 307 -8.30 26.31 3.10
C GLY A 307 -7.03 26.56 2.28
N ARG A 308 -6.97 27.75 1.69
CA ARG A 308 -5.83 28.19 0.87
C ARG A 308 -4.53 28.28 1.67
N ASP A 309 -4.62 28.70 2.92
CA ASP A 309 -3.51 28.73 3.87
C ASP A 309 -2.82 27.36 4.01
N GLN A 310 -3.61 26.29 4.15
CA GLN A 310 -3.08 24.94 4.24
C GLN A 310 -2.48 24.46 2.91
N VAL A 311 -3.11 24.80 1.77
CA VAL A 311 -2.55 24.48 0.45
C VAL A 311 -1.21 25.17 0.23
N GLU A 312 -1.08 26.45 0.58
CA GLU A 312 0.17 27.21 0.48
C GLU A 312 1.25 26.63 1.39
N ALA A 313 0.90 26.29 2.64
CA ALA A 313 1.81 25.64 3.57
C ALA A 313 2.27 24.27 3.05
N TYR A 314 1.34 23.41 2.61
CA TYR A 314 1.64 22.08 2.10
C TYR A 314 2.47 22.11 0.82
N ALA A 315 2.17 23.03 -0.12
CA ALA A 315 3.00 23.27 -1.30
C ALA A 315 4.43 23.68 -0.91
N GLY A 316 4.57 24.57 0.07
CA GLY A 316 5.87 24.96 0.63
C GLY A 316 6.65 23.79 1.24
N ARG A 317 5.99 22.93 2.04
CA ARG A 317 6.62 21.75 2.67
C ARG A 317 7.09 20.73 1.63
N ARG A 318 6.35 20.58 0.52
CA ARG A 318 6.72 19.70 -0.61
C ARG A 318 7.72 20.30 -1.59
N GLY A 319 7.94 21.62 -1.55
CA GLY A 319 8.71 22.33 -2.57
C GLY A 319 8.04 22.34 -3.95
N GLU A 320 6.70 22.32 -4.00
CA GLU A 320 5.92 22.30 -5.24
C GLU A 320 5.22 23.66 -5.49
N PRO A 321 4.94 24.01 -6.76
CA PRO A 321 4.08 25.15 -7.06
C PRO A 321 2.66 24.95 -6.52
N ILE A 322 2.08 26.00 -5.93
CA ILE A 322 0.70 26.00 -5.40
C ILE A 322 -0.29 25.48 -6.44
N ALA A 323 -0.19 25.92 -7.70
CA ALA A 323 -1.09 25.51 -8.78
C ALA A 323 -1.06 23.99 -9.04
N ALA A 324 0.10 23.33 -8.86
CA ALA A 324 0.21 21.88 -9.02
C ALA A 324 -0.52 21.14 -7.89
N VAL A 325 -0.39 21.64 -6.65
CA VAL A 325 -1.10 21.12 -5.49
C VAL A 325 -2.61 21.35 -5.62
N GLU A 326 -3.04 22.54 -6.03
CA GLU A 326 -4.45 22.87 -6.26
C GLU A 326 -5.10 21.97 -7.30
N LYS A 327 -4.40 21.71 -8.42
CA LYS A 327 -4.86 20.78 -9.45
C LYS A 327 -5.08 19.37 -8.90
N ARG A 328 -4.14 18.89 -8.07
CA ARG A 328 -4.14 17.53 -7.55
C ARG A 328 -5.13 17.33 -6.40
N LEU A 329 -5.33 18.37 -5.59
CA LEU A 329 -6.27 18.40 -4.46
C LEU A 329 -7.59 19.08 -4.81
N ALA A 330 -7.96 19.19 -6.10
CA ALA A 330 -9.13 19.92 -6.56
C ALA A 330 -10.43 19.54 -5.82
N THR A 331 -10.63 18.25 -5.53
CA THR A 331 -11.80 17.75 -4.80
C THR A 331 -11.78 18.13 -3.32
N ASN A 332 -10.63 18.45 -2.75
CA ASN A 332 -10.42 18.86 -1.37
C ASN A 332 -10.37 20.39 -1.19
N LEU A 333 -10.37 21.21 -2.25
CA LEU A 333 -10.33 22.66 -2.09
C LEU A 333 -11.65 23.20 -1.52
N GLY A 334 -11.56 23.94 -0.42
CA GLY A 334 -12.66 24.68 0.21
C GLY A 334 -12.82 26.11 -0.32
N TYR A 335 -12.16 26.44 -1.43
CA TYR A 335 -12.15 27.74 -2.08
C TYR A 335 -11.95 27.57 -3.59
N GLU A 336 -12.17 28.63 -4.36
CA GLU A 336 -11.88 28.65 -5.80
C GLU A 336 -10.43 29.13 -6.05
N PRO A 337 -9.58 28.33 -6.72
CA PRO A 337 -8.25 28.75 -7.16
C PRO A 337 -8.29 30.03 -8.00
N ARG A 338 -7.27 30.88 -7.86
CA ARG A 338 -7.12 32.04 -8.76
C ARG A 338 -6.62 31.53 -10.12
N LYS A 339 -7.26 32.00 -11.19
CA LYS A 339 -6.89 31.66 -12.58
C LYS A 339 -5.50 32.14 -12.96
#